data_AF-A0A955TFT0-F1
#
_entry.id   AF-A0A955TFT0-F1
#
_cell.length_a   1.000
_cell.length_b   1.000
_cell.length_c   1.000
_cell.angle_alpha   90.00
_cell.angle_beta   90.00
_cell.angle_gamma   90.00
#
_symmetry.space_group_name_H-M   'P 1'
#
loop_
_entity.id
_entity.type
_entity.pdbx_description
1 polymer ?
#
loop_
_entity_poly.entity_id
_entity_poly.type
_entity_poly.pdbx_seq_one_letter_code
_entity_poly.pdbx_strand_id
1 'polypeptide(L)'
;MKRRQVNAIPFMLALFLMAGTVPALSQSPDSLNSSKGIPFLQLGSSLLFLNSDHLSLHIPSGAYAITTKSPDTLQLTSASTGEAQTLHATPMTHTEPVTAPYPFLIEDAKEQGHVHLILLLPHGQGLDAEGRLEHTQSRGIRDTKKFTFTPTRQYTGVIMQQGRVTTDTDFNEQESVASSDASGPYSRVVPSQGQVTLEQGRLQLDEEARQTLLRRCRLCAGTQ
;
A
#
# COMPACT_ATOMS: atom_id res chain seq x y z
N MET A 1 3.63 4.06 58.86
CA MET A 1 2.16 4.25 58.90
C MET A 1 1.80 5.55 58.19
N LYS A 2 1.34 5.50 56.93
CA LYS A 2 0.89 6.67 56.17
C LYS A 2 -0.53 6.41 55.65
N ARG A 3 -1.42 7.33 55.98
CA ARG A 3 -2.89 7.21 55.88
C ARG A 3 -3.34 7.20 54.41
N ARG A 4 -4.28 6.29 54.13
CA ARG A 4 -5.06 6.17 52.89
C ARG A 4 -6.01 7.37 52.77
N GLN A 5 -6.08 7.98 51.59
CA GLN A 5 -7.16 8.91 51.22
C GLN A 5 -7.90 8.28 50.04
N VAL A 6 -9.14 7.87 50.30
CA VAL A 6 -10.07 7.28 49.34
C VAL A 6 -10.93 8.44 48.86
N ASN A 7 -10.77 8.86 47.61
CA ASN A 7 -11.63 9.87 46.99
C ASN A 7 -12.81 9.14 46.35
N ALA A 8 -13.99 9.35 46.92
CA ALA A 8 -15.27 8.94 46.38
C ALA A 8 -15.65 9.85 45.20
N ILE A 9 -15.93 9.26 44.05
CA ILE A 9 -16.44 9.95 42.85
C ILE A 9 -17.97 9.78 42.85
N PRO A 10 -18.76 10.86 42.94
CA PRO A 10 -20.21 10.75 42.87
C PRO A 10 -20.66 10.48 41.42
N PHE A 11 -21.43 9.41 41.28
CA PHE A 11 -22.17 8.99 40.10
C PHE A 11 -23.30 10.02 39.84
N MET A 12 -23.17 10.87 38.83
CA MET A 12 -24.23 11.78 38.38
C MET A 12 -24.93 11.17 37.18
N LEU A 13 -26.03 10.47 37.47
CA LEU A 13 -26.96 9.86 36.53
C LEU A 13 -27.93 10.96 36.02
N ALA A 14 -27.70 11.49 34.82
CA ALA A 14 -28.64 12.41 34.16
C ALA A 14 -29.52 11.63 33.18
N LEU A 15 -30.74 11.33 33.64
CA LEU A 15 -31.83 10.73 32.90
C LEU A 15 -32.54 11.81 32.06
N PHE A 16 -32.19 11.96 30.78
CA PHE A 16 -32.96 12.79 29.84
C PHE A 16 -33.93 11.91 29.04
N LEU A 17 -35.17 11.85 29.53
CA LEU A 17 -36.35 11.35 28.80
C LEU A 17 -36.82 12.47 27.85
N MET A 18 -36.47 12.36 26.57
CA MET A 18 -37.12 13.14 25.52
C MET A 18 -38.06 12.23 24.73
N ALA A 19 -39.35 12.34 25.05
CA ALA A 19 -40.44 11.80 24.26
C ALA A 19 -40.66 12.71 23.04
N GLY A 20 -40.02 12.38 21.92
CA GLY A 20 -40.25 13.00 20.62
C GLY A 20 -41.20 12.15 19.78
N THR A 21 -42.38 12.67 19.48
CA THR A 21 -43.36 12.10 18.55
C THR A 21 -42.77 12.01 17.15
N VAL A 22 -42.72 10.79 16.60
CA VAL A 22 -42.17 10.47 15.28
C VAL A 22 -43.16 10.92 14.19
N PRO A 23 -42.77 11.77 13.22
CA PRO A 23 -43.53 11.90 11.99
C PRO A 23 -43.28 10.66 11.14
N ALA A 24 -44.31 9.85 10.98
CA ALA A 24 -44.40 8.89 9.90
C ALA A 24 -44.45 9.66 8.57
N LEU A 25 -43.41 9.53 7.76
CA LEU A 25 -43.47 9.42 6.30
C LEU A 25 -42.02 9.38 5.76
N SER A 26 -41.57 8.19 5.38
CA SER A 26 -40.65 8.06 4.25
C SER A 26 -40.71 6.61 3.79
N GLN A 27 -41.35 6.39 2.64
CA GLN A 27 -41.22 5.14 1.90
C GLN A 27 -39.75 5.00 1.51
N SER A 28 -39.04 4.06 2.14
CA SER A 28 -37.71 3.66 1.66
C SER A 28 -37.90 3.11 0.25
N PRO A 29 -37.26 3.71 -0.77
CA PRO A 29 -37.25 3.15 -2.10
C PRO A 29 -36.55 1.80 -1.98
N ASP A 30 -37.23 0.78 -2.51
CA ASP A 30 -36.67 -0.52 -2.88
C ASP A 30 -35.41 -0.90 -2.10
N SER A 31 -35.63 -1.54 -0.96
CA SER A 31 -34.68 -2.47 -0.36
C SER A 31 -34.30 -3.47 -1.46
N LEU A 32 -33.31 -3.10 -2.28
CA LEU A 32 -32.50 -4.00 -3.07
C LEU A 32 -32.22 -5.15 -2.14
N ASN A 33 -32.77 -6.31 -2.48
CA ASN A 33 -32.48 -7.57 -1.83
C ASN A 33 -30.96 -7.60 -1.62
N SER A 34 -30.54 -7.26 -0.41
CA SER A 34 -29.16 -7.30 0.04
C SER A 34 -28.89 -8.77 0.28
N SER A 35 -28.93 -9.52 -0.82
CA SER A 35 -28.23 -10.78 -0.99
C SER A 35 -26.93 -10.58 -0.25
N LYS A 36 -26.68 -11.42 0.76
CA LYS A 36 -25.38 -11.60 1.41
C LYS A 36 -24.39 -12.05 0.34
N GLY A 37 -24.10 -11.15 -0.60
CA GLY A 37 -23.25 -11.36 -1.74
C GLY A 37 -21.83 -11.34 -1.24
N ILE A 38 -21.05 -12.29 -1.73
CA ILE A 38 -19.62 -12.28 -1.52
C ILE A 38 -19.10 -10.96 -2.11
N PRO A 39 -18.36 -10.15 -1.34
CA PRO A 39 -17.90 -8.87 -1.85
C PRO A 39 -16.97 -9.08 -3.04
N PHE A 40 -17.12 -8.25 -4.07
CA PHE A 40 -16.31 -8.30 -5.28
C PHE A 40 -15.40 -7.08 -5.39
N LEU A 41 -14.22 -7.26 -5.96
CA LEU A 41 -13.27 -6.20 -6.27
C LEU A 41 -12.80 -6.33 -7.72
N GLN A 42 -12.78 -5.20 -8.43
CA GLN A 42 -12.21 -5.10 -9.77
C GLN A 42 -10.79 -4.55 -9.68
N LEU A 43 -9.81 -5.34 -10.13
CA LEU A 43 -8.41 -4.93 -10.27
C LEU A 43 -8.16 -4.45 -11.71
N GLY A 44 -7.65 -3.22 -11.86
CA GLY A 44 -7.30 -2.63 -13.16
C GLY A 44 -5.91 -2.97 -13.67
N SER A 45 -5.06 -3.56 -12.83
CA SER A 45 -3.65 -3.87 -13.11
C SER A 45 -3.21 -5.12 -12.36
N SER A 46 -2.06 -5.68 -12.76
CA SER A 46 -1.42 -6.77 -12.02
C SER A 46 -0.79 -6.26 -10.72
N LEU A 47 -0.94 -7.04 -9.66
CA LEU A 47 -0.44 -6.74 -8.32
C LEU A 47 0.43 -7.90 -7.81
N LEU A 48 1.41 -7.57 -6.97
CA LEU A 48 2.23 -8.53 -6.24
C LEU A 48 1.91 -8.41 -4.76
N PHE A 49 1.44 -9.50 -4.15
CA PHE A 49 1.19 -9.60 -2.71
C PHE A 49 2.09 -10.66 -2.09
N LEU A 50 2.04 -10.79 -0.76
CA LEU A 50 2.63 -11.92 -0.05
C LEU A 50 1.56 -12.98 0.26
N ASN A 51 1.86 -14.24 0.01
CA ASN A 51 1.02 -15.35 0.45
C ASN A 51 1.23 -15.64 1.95
N SER A 52 0.54 -16.65 2.49
CA SER A 52 0.68 -17.09 3.89
C SER A 52 2.08 -17.56 4.28
N ASP A 53 2.91 -17.94 3.30
CA ASP A 53 4.29 -18.39 3.50
C ASP A 53 5.30 -17.25 3.28
N HIS A 54 4.83 -16.01 3.20
CA HIS A 54 5.60 -14.81 2.87
C HIS A 54 6.31 -14.85 1.50
N LEU A 55 5.81 -15.66 0.57
CA LEU A 55 6.28 -15.73 -0.81
C LEU A 55 5.49 -14.75 -1.69
N SER A 56 6.16 -14.12 -2.65
CA SER A 56 5.53 -13.24 -3.62
C SER A 56 4.52 -13.98 -4.48
N LEU A 57 3.29 -13.47 -4.52
CA LEU A 57 2.18 -13.99 -5.30
C LEU A 57 1.71 -12.94 -6.31
N HIS A 58 1.73 -13.32 -7.59
CA HIS A 58 1.27 -12.47 -8.68
C HIS A 58 -0.23 -12.62 -8.91
N ILE A 59 -0.95 -11.52 -8.77
CA ILE A 59 -2.40 -11.40 -8.98
C ILE A 59 -2.61 -10.63 -10.29
N PRO A 60 -3.12 -11.27 -11.35
CA PRO A 60 -3.40 -10.55 -12.60
C PRO A 60 -4.58 -9.58 -12.43
N SER A 61 -4.70 -8.63 -13.36
CA SER A 61 -5.89 -7.76 -13.44
C SER A 61 -7.15 -8.60 -13.69
N GLY A 62 -8.26 -8.25 -13.05
CA GLY A 62 -9.52 -9.02 -13.19
C GLY A 62 -10.53 -8.71 -12.08
N ALA A 63 -11.66 -9.42 -12.12
CA ALA A 63 -12.66 -9.38 -11.06
C ALA A 63 -12.43 -10.51 -10.06
N TYR A 64 -12.47 -10.20 -8.77
CA TYR A 64 -12.19 -11.14 -7.68
C TYR A 64 -13.26 -11.09 -6.62
N ALA A 65 -13.74 -12.26 -6.21
CA ALA A 65 -14.52 -12.43 -5.00
C ALA A 65 -13.58 -12.52 -3.79
N ILE A 66 -13.80 -11.71 -2.77
CA ILE A 66 -12.92 -11.62 -1.60
C ILE A 66 -13.63 -12.25 -0.40
N THR A 67 -12.94 -13.16 0.28
CA THR A 67 -13.44 -13.81 1.48
C THR A 67 -12.36 -13.86 2.56
N THR A 68 -12.77 -13.98 3.81
CA THR A 68 -11.87 -14.19 4.95
C THR A 68 -11.71 -15.68 5.22
N LYS A 69 -10.49 -16.20 5.19
CA LYS A 69 -10.22 -17.62 5.49
C LYS A 69 -9.83 -17.83 6.95
N SER A 70 -9.08 -16.88 7.53
CA SER A 70 -8.73 -16.79 8.95
C SER A 70 -8.67 -15.31 9.37
N PRO A 71 -8.46 -15.00 10.68
CA PRO A 71 -8.34 -13.61 11.14
C PRO A 71 -7.17 -12.81 10.55
N ASP A 72 -6.24 -13.46 9.86
CA ASP A 72 -5.00 -12.91 9.30
C ASP A 72 -4.77 -13.33 7.84
N THR A 73 -5.79 -13.89 7.18
CA THR A 73 -5.68 -14.28 5.77
C THR A 73 -6.92 -13.92 4.95
N LEU A 74 -6.66 -13.35 3.78
CA LEU A 74 -7.65 -13.09 2.74
C LEU A 74 -7.58 -14.16 1.66
N GLN A 75 -8.72 -14.56 1.12
CA GLN A 75 -8.81 -15.41 -0.06
C GLN A 75 -9.45 -14.64 -1.20
N LEU A 76 -8.70 -14.48 -2.29
CA LEU A 76 -9.16 -13.92 -3.55
C LEU A 76 -9.51 -15.07 -4.49
N THR A 77 -10.76 -15.11 -4.94
CA THR A 77 -11.21 -16.09 -5.94
C THR A 77 -11.50 -15.37 -7.25
N SER A 78 -10.75 -15.71 -8.29
CA SER A 78 -10.93 -15.15 -9.63
C SER A 78 -12.33 -15.44 -10.15
N ALA A 79 -13.06 -14.41 -10.58
CA ALA A 79 -14.39 -14.59 -11.14
C ALA A 79 -14.36 -15.26 -12.52
N SER A 80 -13.25 -15.15 -13.26
CA SER A 80 -13.11 -15.72 -14.61
C SER A 80 -12.60 -17.17 -14.59
N THR A 81 -11.64 -17.48 -13.72
CA THR A 81 -10.99 -18.80 -13.67
C THR A 81 -11.49 -19.67 -12.53
N GLY A 82 -12.10 -19.09 -11.50
CA GLY A 82 -12.46 -19.78 -10.27
C GLY A 82 -11.26 -20.14 -9.38
N GLU A 83 -10.04 -19.76 -9.77
CA GLU A 83 -8.84 -20.04 -8.98
C GLU A 83 -8.82 -19.19 -7.71
N ALA A 84 -8.51 -19.84 -6.59
CA ALA A 84 -8.44 -19.21 -5.29
C ALA A 84 -6.99 -19.02 -4.84
N GLN A 85 -6.69 -17.82 -4.37
CA GLN A 85 -5.36 -17.36 -3.99
C GLN A 85 -5.43 -16.82 -2.56
N THR A 86 -4.51 -17.25 -1.69
CA THR A 86 -4.51 -16.84 -0.27
C THR A 86 -3.43 -15.80 -0.03
N LEU A 87 -3.82 -14.67 0.54
CA LEU A 87 -2.94 -13.55 0.89
C LEU A 87 -2.78 -13.48 2.41
N HIS A 88 -1.58 -13.12 2.84
CA HIS A 88 -1.36 -12.70 4.22
C HIS A 88 -1.96 -11.29 4.43
N ALA A 89 -2.65 -11.08 5.54
CA ALA A 89 -3.25 -9.80 5.88
C ALA A 89 -3.08 -9.50 7.37
N THR A 90 -2.86 -8.23 7.69
CA THR A 90 -2.79 -7.73 9.07
C THR A 90 -4.20 -7.41 9.57
N PRO A 91 -4.62 -7.97 10.72
CA PRO A 91 -5.88 -7.56 11.34
C PRO A 91 -5.85 -6.09 11.72
N MET A 92 -6.92 -5.37 11.39
CA MET A 92 -7.10 -3.96 11.75
C MET A 92 -8.50 -3.71 12.33
N THR A 93 -8.71 -2.51 12.88
CA THR A 93 -10.03 -2.05 13.35
C THR A 93 -10.40 -0.75 12.67
N HIS A 94 -11.71 -0.48 12.56
CA HIS A 94 -12.23 0.75 11.98
C HIS A 94 -13.46 1.26 12.73
N THR A 95 -13.71 2.57 12.63
CA THR A 95 -14.87 3.23 13.25
C THR A 95 -16.07 3.34 12.32
N GLU A 96 -15.87 3.16 11.02
CA GLU A 96 -16.94 3.29 10.03
C GLU A 96 -17.99 2.17 10.22
N PRO A 97 -19.29 2.49 10.35
CA PRO A 97 -20.31 1.46 10.46
C PRO A 97 -20.55 0.79 9.10
N VAL A 98 -20.07 -0.45 8.94
CA VAL A 98 -20.37 -1.28 7.77
C VAL A 98 -21.34 -2.40 8.15
N THR A 99 -22.39 -2.57 7.34
CA THR A 99 -23.42 -3.61 7.55
C THR A 99 -23.09 -4.92 6.85
N ALA A 100 -22.17 -4.89 5.89
CA ALA A 100 -21.67 -6.04 5.13
C ALA A 100 -20.17 -5.85 4.84
N PRO A 101 -19.43 -6.93 4.54
CA PRO A 101 -18.04 -6.82 4.13
C PRO A 101 -17.86 -5.91 2.91
N TYR A 102 -16.87 -5.01 2.96
CA TYR A 102 -16.63 -4.02 1.91
C TYR A 102 -15.14 -3.92 1.56
N PRO A 103 -14.74 -4.37 0.35
CA PRO A 103 -13.35 -4.36 -0.08
C PRO A 103 -13.04 -3.08 -0.85
N PHE A 104 -11.80 -2.60 -0.74
CA PHE A 104 -11.26 -1.59 -1.64
C PHE A 104 -9.73 -1.65 -1.67
N LEU A 105 -9.17 -1.06 -2.72
CA LEU A 105 -7.73 -0.97 -2.96
C LEU A 105 -7.29 0.49 -2.83
N ILE A 106 -6.28 0.75 -2.00
CA ILE A 106 -5.68 2.08 -1.82
C ILE A 106 -4.21 2.03 -2.24
N GLU A 107 -3.74 3.03 -3.00
CA GLU A 107 -2.31 3.23 -3.24
C GLU A 107 -1.73 4.14 -2.15
N ASP A 108 -0.57 3.78 -1.60
CA ASP A 108 0.11 4.61 -0.61
C ASP A 108 0.68 5.88 -1.27
N ALA A 109 0.31 7.04 -0.75
CA ALA A 109 0.78 8.32 -1.23
C ALA A 109 2.29 8.56 -1.01
N LYS A 110 2.93 7.83 -0.09
CA LYS A 110 4.35 7.99 0.27
C LYS A 110 5.27 7.06 -0.53
N GLU A 111 4.78 5.90 -0.92
CA GLU A 111 5.55 4.87 -1.62
C GLU A 111 4.89 4.53 -2.95
N GLN A 112 5.44 5.08 -4.04
CA GLN A 112 4.90 4.87 -5.37
C GLN A 112 4.79 3.38 -5.71
N GLY A 113 3.60 2.95 -6.10
CA GLY A 113 3.32 1.56 -6.40
C GLY A 113 3.13 0.65 -5.19
N HIS A 114 3.18 1.15 -3.95
CA HIS A 114 2.74 0.37 -2.79
C HIS A 114 1.21 0.44 -2.69
N VAL A 115 0.56 -0.71 -2.47
CA VAL A 115 -0.90 -0.79 -2.39
C VAL A 115 -1.35 -1.56 -1.16
N HIS A 116 -2.50 -1.18 -0.64
CA HIS A 116 -3.20 -1.82 0.46
C HIS A 116 -4.53 -2.34 -0.04
N LEU A 117 -4.73 -3.66 0.06
CA LEU A 117 -6.03 -4.29 -0.15
C LEU A 117 -6.73 -4.43 1.19
N ILE A 118 -7.73 -3.58 1.42
CA ILE A 118 -8.44 -3.50 2.68
C ILE A 118 -9.81 -4.15 2.54
N LEU A 119 -10.15 -5.05 3.47
CA LEU A 119 -11.49 -5.58 3.65
C LEU A 119 -12.05 -5.10 4.98
N LEU A 120 -13.02 -4.20 4.94
CA LEU A 120 -13.78 -3.82 6.14
C LEU A 120 -14.84 -4.88 6.42
N LEU A 121 -14.99 -5.23 7.70
CA LEU A 121 -15.93 -6.23 8.20
C LEU A 121 -16.89 -5.58 9.20
N PRO A 122 -18.10 -6.13 9.37
CA PRO A 122 -19.01 -5.66 10.41
C PRO A 122 -18.35 -5.65 11.81
N HIS A 123 -18.90 -4.82 12.70
CA HIS A 123 -18.41 -4.66 14.08
C HIS A 123 -17.02 -4.00 14.22
N GLY A 124 -16.61 -3.22 13.22
CA GLY A 124 -15.38 -2.42 13.27
C GLY A 124 -14.11 -3.25 13.12
N GLN A 125 -14.20 -4.42 12.51
CA GLN A 125 -13.07 -5.30 12.23
C GLN A 125 -12.62 -5.11 10.78
N GLY A 126 -11.37 -5.37 10.47
CA GLY A 126 -10.91 -5.36 9.09
C GLY A 126 -9.63 -6.14 8.89
N LEU A 127 -9.27 -6.32 7.63
CA LEU A 127 -8.02 -6.95 7.21
C LEU A 127 -7.33 -6.04 6.19
N ASP A 128 -6.02 -5.88 6.32
CA ASP A 128 -5.18 -5.12 5.39
C ASP A 128 -4.08 -6.03 4.82
N ALA A 129 -4.12 -6.29 3.52
CA ALA A 129 -3.05 -6.98 2.81
C ALA A 129 -2.18 -5.98 2.05
N GLU A 130 -0.90 -5.94 2.38
CA GLU A 130 0.09 -5.11 1.71
C GLU A 130 0.57 -5.78 0.41
N GLY A 131 0.67 -4.97 -0.65
CA GLY A 131 1.13 -5.40 -1.96
C GLY A 131 1.81 -4.30 -2.74
N ARG A 132 2.17 -4.60 -3.98
CA ARG A 132 2.80 -3.67 -4.91
C ARG A 132 2.20 -3.76 -6.30
N LEU A 133 2.02 -2.62 -6.95
CA LEU A 133 1.74 -2.53 -8.37
C LEU A 133 2.93 -3.09 -9.15
N GLU A 134 2.67 -4.14 -9.93
CA GLU A 134 3.67 -4.66 -10.85
C GLU A 134 3.83 -3.65 -11.98
N HIS A 135 4.85 -2.81 -11.86
CA HIS A 135 5.31 -2.05 -13.00
C HIS A 135 5.97 -3.06 -13.93
N THR A 136 5.24 -3.48 -14.97
CA THR A 136 5.86 -4.03 -16.16
C THR A 136 6.79 -2.93 -16.68
N GLN A 137 8.04 -2.93 -16.23
CA GLN A 137 9.10 -2.21 -16.91
C GLN A 137 9.21 -2.89 -18.26
N SER A 138 8.44 -2.40 -19.23
CA SER A 138 8.62 -2.76 -20.61
C SER A 138 10.08 -2.43 -20.92
N ARG A 139 10.94 -3.45 -21.00
CA ARG A 139 12.35 -3.33 -21.42
C ARG A 139 12.48 -2.86 -22.88
N GLY A 140 11.41 -2.33 -23.48
CA GLY A 140 11.39 -1.69 -24.78
C GLY A 140 11.52 -0.19 -24.62
N ILE A 141 12.66 0.34 -25.07
CA ILE A 141 12.79 1.62 -25.77
C ILE A 141 11.82 2.68 -25.24
N ARG A 142 12.24 3.41 -24.19
CA ARG A 142 11.58 4.68 -23.83
C ARG A 142 11.37 5.45 -25.13
N ASP A 143 10.11 5.73 -25.44
CA ASP A 143 9.69 6.49 -26.61
C ASP A 143 10.45 7.82 -26.59
N THR A 144 11.53 7.90 -27.35
CA THR A 144 12.37 9.08 -27.56
C THR A 144 11.66 10.11 -28.46
N LYS A 145 10.33 10.09 -28.53
CA LYS A 145 9.51 11.08 -29.26
C LYS A 145 9.53 12.51 -28.69
N LYS A 146 10.47 12.81 -27.80
CA LYS A 146 10.91 14.19 -27.48
C LYS A 146 12.36 14.51 -27.91
N PHE A 147 12.95 13.66 -28.74
CA PHE A 147 14.04 14.04 -29.63
C PHE A 147 13.58 13.76 -31.05
N THR A 148 12.78 14.67 -31.60
CA THR A 148 12.68 14.81 -33.05
C THR A 148 14.10 15.13 -33.53
N PHE A 149 14.84 14.11 -33.94
CA PHE A 149 16.09 14.29 -34.65
C PHE A 149 15.72 14.96 -35.97
N THR A 150 15.73 16.29 -36.01
CA THR A 150 15.61 17.06 -37.25
C THR A 150 16.92 16.87 -38.02
N PRO A 151 16.94 16.11 -39.14
CA PRO A 151 18.16 15.81 -39.88
C PRO A 151 18.54 16.96 -40.82
N THR A 152 18.46 18.21 -40.37
CA THR A 152 18.84 19.39 -41.16
C THR A 152 20.33 19.72 -41.06
N ARG A 153 21.09 19.01 -40.21
CA ARG A 153 22.55 19.07 -40.25
C ARG A 153 23.07 17.86 -41.02
N GLN A 154 23.63 18.14 -42.20
CA GLN A 154 24.50 17.20 -42.91
C GLN A 154 25.70 16.91 -41.99
N TYR A 155 25.61 15.84 -41.23
CA TYR A 155 26.79 15.28 -40.58
C TYR A 155 27.51 14.42 -41.64
N THR A 156 28.43 15.04 -42.36
CA THR A 156 29.55 14.33 -43.01
C THR A 156 30.50 13.86 -41.92
N GLY A 157 30.09 12.82 -41.21
CA GLY A 157 30.90 12.11 -40.24
C GLY A 157 30.94 10.64 -40.63
N VAL A 158 32.12 10.14 -40.96
CA VAL A 158 32.36 8.71 -41.16
C VAL A 158 32.18 8.05 -39.80
N ILE A 159 31.11 7.27 -39.62
CA ILE A 159 30.96 6.42 -38.45
C ILE A 159 31.95 5.28 -38.63
N MET A 160 33.16 5.43 -38.09
CA MET A 160 34.09 4.31 -37.96
C MET A 160 33.58 3.40 -36.85
N GLN A 161 32.79 2.41 -37.23
CA GLN A 161 32.43 1.30 -36.37
C GLN A 161 33.68 0.42 -36.21
N GLN A 162 34.56 0.76 -35.27
CA GLN A 162 35.65 -0.11 -34.85
C GLN A 162 35.05 -1.27 -34.06
N GLY A 163 34.61 -2.29 -34.80
CA GLY A 163 34.34 -3.60 -34.22
C GLY A 163 35.66 -4.23 -33.80
N ARG A 164 35.79 -4.56 -32.52
CA ARG A 164 36.77 -5.55 -32.07
C ARG A 164 36.12 -6.92 -32.24
N VAL A 165 36.59 -7.69 -33.20
CA VAL A 165 36.27 -9.12 -33.30
C VAL A 165 37.00 -9.80 -32.15
N THR A 166 36.29 -10.14 -31.09
CA THR A 166 36.78 -11.07 -30.07
C THR A 166 36.79 -12.46 -30.70
N THR A 167 37.98 -12.99 -30.97
CA THR A 167 38.16 -14.42 -31.28
C THR A 167 38.08 -15.21 -29.98
N ASP A 168 37.38 -16.34 -30.00
CA ASP A 168 36.92 -17.17 -28.87
C ASP A 168 38.02 -17.84 -28.00
N THR A 169 39.20 -17.26 -27.83
CA THR A 169 40.31 -17.90 -27.08
C THR A 169 40.55 -17.36 -25.68
N ASP A 170 39.88 -16.28 -25.26
CA ASP A 170 40.15 -15.65 -23.96
C ASP A 170 39.06 -15.93 -22.90
N PHE A 171 38.21 -16.94 -23.13
CA PHE A 171 37.18 -17.35 -22.17
C PHE A 171 37.67 -18.50 -21.29
N ASN A 172 38.74 -18.27 -20.52
CA ASN A 172 38.99 -19.08 -19.34
C ASN A 172 39.90 -18.35 -18.36
N GLU A 173 39.62 -18.56 -17.07
CA GLU A 173 40.36 -18.03 -15.91
C GLU A 173 39.95 -16.62 -15.46
N GLN A 174 38.79 -16.53 -14.79
CA GLN A 174 38.65 -15.52 -13.74
C GLN A 174 38.09 -16.14 -12.46
N GLU A 175 39.04 -16.67 -11.70
CA GLU A 175 39.24 -16.50 -10.26
C GLU A 175 38.00 -16.46 -9.36
N SER A 176 37.93 -17.51 -8.53
CA SER A 176 37.20 -17.55 -7.27
C SER A 176 37.48 -16.33 -6.39
N VAL A 177 36.51 -15.43 -6.25
CA VAL A 177 36.54 -14.40 -5.22
C VAL A 177 36.13 -15.05 -3.90
N ALA A 178 37.13 -15.24 -3.04
CA ALA A 178 36.95 -15.61 -1.65
C ALA A 178 36.10 -14.55 -0.93
N SER A 179 35.04 -15.02 -0.29
CA SER A 179 34.19 -14.27 0.63
C SER A 179 34.99 -13.90 1.88
N SER A 180 35.27 -12.60 2.06
CA SER A 180 35.75 -12.04 3.31
C SER A 180 34.59 -11.42 4.09
N ASP A 181 34.41 -11.93 5.30
CA ASP A 181 33.57 -11.39 6.37
C ASP A 181 33.90 -9.92 6.65
N ALA A 182 32.88 -9.07 6.63
CA ALA A 182 32.93 -7.72 7.17
C ALA A 182 31.74 -7.50 8.10
N SER A 183 31.95 -7.84 9.38
CA SER A 183 31.11 -7.43 10.49
C SER A 183 31.16 -5.91 10.66
N GLY A 184 30.10 -5.22 10.24
CA GLY A 184 29.87 -3.80 10.54
C GLY A 184 29.00 -3.62 11.79
N PRO A 185 29.27 -2.64 12.67
CA PRO A 185 28.53 -2.43 13.91
C PRO A 185 27.16 -1.79 13.67
N TYR A 186 26.18 -2.28 14.42
CA TYR A 186 24.79 -1.83 14.49
C TYR A 186 24.65 -0.31 14.66
N SER A 187 24.00 0.35 13.69
CA SER A 187 23.46 1.70 13.85
C SER A 187 22.11 1.64 14.54
N ARG A 188 22.07 2.06 15.81
CA ARG A 188 20.88 2.09 16.66
C ARG A 188 19.99 3.27 16.25
N VAL A 189 18.95 2.99 15.46
CA VAL A 189 17.91 3.98 15.13
C VAL A 189 17.03 4.18 16.37
N VAL A 190 17.06 5.39 16.92
CA VAL A 190 16.11 5.82 17.97
C VAL A 190 14.86 6.35 17.26
N PRO A 191 13.66 5.78 17.52
CA PRO A 191 12.42 6.33 16.98
C PRO A 191 12.08 7.65 17.67
N SER A 192 12.03 8.74 16.91
CA SER A 192 11.46 10.02 17.35
C SER A 192 9.95 9.95 17.22
N GLN A 193 9.23 10.02 18.34
CA GLN A 193 7.77 10.07 18.38
C GLN A 193 7.30 11.46 17.94
N GLY A 194 6.93 11.60 16.67
CA GLY A 194 6.16 12.75 16.18
C GLY A 194 4.68 12.37 16.07
N GLN A 195 3.79 13.25 16.51
CA GLN A 195 2.34 13.05 16.44
C GLN A 195 1.84 13.48 15.06
N VAL A 196 1.18 12.57 14.34
CA VAL A 196 0.50 12.89 13.07
C VAL A 196 -1.00 12.93 13.36
N THR A 197 -1.63 14.06 13.08
CA THR A 197 -3.10 14.20 13.13
C THR A 197 -3.65 14.37 11.71
N LEU A 198 -4.70 13.61 11.42
CA LEU A 198 -5.43 13.64 10.16
C LEU A 198 -6.72 14.42 10.38
N GLU A 199 -6.73 15.70 10.04
CA GLU A 199 -7.97 16.45 9.86
C GLU A 199 -8.24 16.64 8.35
N GLN A 200 -9.45 16.26 7.93
CA GLN A 200 -10.01 16.62 6.62
C GLN A 200 -9.20 16.15 5.39
N GLY A 201 -8.51 15.01 5.47
CA GLY A 201 -7.78 14.44 4.35
C GLY A 201 -6.54 15.22 3.92
N ARG A 202 -6.06 16.16 4.74
CA ARG A 202 -4.75 16.82 4.56
C ARG A 202 -3.86 16.50 5.76
N LEU A 203 -2.71 15.91 5.47
CA LEU A 203 -1.71 15.57 6.47
C LEU A 203 -1.04 16.87 6.93
N GLN A 204 -1.48 17.42 8.06
CA GLN A 204 -0.79 18.55 8.69
C GLN A 204 0.34 17.98 9.55
N LEU A 205 1.57 18.28 9.14
CA LEU A 205 2.76 18.04 9.95
C LEU A 205 2.90 19.20 10.93
N ASP A 206 3.14 18.91 12.21
CA ASP A 206 3.56 19.95 13.15
C ASP A 206 4.87 20.61 12.69
N GLU A 207 5.14 21.82 13.18
CA GLU A 207 6.28 22.61 12.71
C GLU A 207 7.62 21.89 13.00
N GLU A 208 7.67 21.04 14.03
CA GLU A 208 8.86 20.26 14.39
C GLU A 208 9.12 19.11 13.41
N ALA A 209 8.07 18.38 13.00
CA ALA A 209 8.10 17.35 11.97
C ALA A 209 8.44 17.96 10.60
N ARG A 210 7.93 19.17 10.30
CA ARG A 210 8.27 19.90 9.07
C ARG A 210 9.73 20.31 9.03
N GLN A 211 10.27 20.87 10.11
CA GLN A 211 11.69 21.21 10.25
C GLN A 211 12.60 19.97 10.14
N THR A 212 12.17 18.86 10.72
CA THR A 212 12.90 17.59 10.66
C THR A 212 12.95 17.01 9.25
N LEU A 213 11.84 17.08 8.50
CA LEU A 213 11.78 16.70 7.09
C LEU A 213 12.69 17.59 6.24
N LEU A 214 12.65 18.92 6.44
CA LEU A 214 13.50 19.87 5.71
C LEU A 214 15.00 19.62 5.95
N ARG A 215 15.40 19.29 7.19
CA ARG A 215 16.81 18.94 7.49
C ARG A 215 17.26 17.62 6.87
N ARG A 216 16.35 16.65 6.71
CA ARG A 216 16.65 15.34 6.11
C ARG A 216 16.64 15.36 4.58
N CYS A 217 15.86 16.24 3.97
CA CYS A 217 15.84 16.45 2.51
C CYS A 217 17.03 17.28 1.99
N ARG A 218 18.27 16.82 2.22
CA ARG A 218 19.48 17.40 1.59
C ARG A 218 19.48 17.37 0.04
N LEU A 219 18.49 16.73 -0.58
CA LEU A 219 18.34 16.61 -2.04
C LEU A 219 17.45 17.70 -2.68
N CYS A 220 16.79 18.57 -1.90
CA CYS A 220 15.96 19.65 -2.44
C CYS A 220 16.67 21.01 -2.53
N ALA A 221 17.92 21.13 -2.08
CA ALA A 221 18.68 22.39 -2.06
C ALA A 221 19.58 22.58 -3.30
N GLY A 222 19.15 22.07 -4.46
CA GLY A 222 19.93 22.12 -5.70
C GLY A 222 19.08 22.53 -6.89
N THR A 223 18.37 23.64 -6.81
CA THR A 223 17.82 24.40 -7.95
C THR A 223 17.26 25.73 -7.43
N GLN A 224 18.14 26.71 -7.27
CA GLN A 224 17.83 28.12 -7.44
C GLN A 224 18.70 28.65 -8.56
#